data_AF-A0A4R9WMI9-F1
#
_entry.id   AF-A0A4R9WMI9-F1
#
_cell.length_a   1.000
_cell.length_b   1.000
_cell.length_c   1.000
_cell.angle_alpha   90.00
_cell.angle_beta   90.00
_cell.angle_gamma   90.00
#
_symmetry.space_group_name_H-M   'P 1'
#
loop_
_entity.id
_entity.type
_entity.pdbx_description
1 polymer ?
#
loop_
_entity_poly.entity_id
_entity_poly.type
_entity_poly.pdbx_seq_one_letter_code
_entity_poly.pdbx_strand_id
1 'polypeptide(L)'
;MAAAQILATGSTAASSGDVSVVAGTPVTIGLKGYDVTAKVYIELKDDASAYNVVGKLTAYEPSLMISAPGTYRFSRVAGATCGVFSG
;
A
#
# COMPACT_ATOMS: atom_id res chain seq x y z
N MET A 1 -16.89 3.29 7.53
CA MET A 1 -15.59 3.97 7.38
C MET A 1 -15.48 4.43 5.93
N ALA A 2 -15.02 5.65 5.68
CA ALA A 2 -14.84 6.15 4.32
C ALA A 2 -13.45 5.73 3.80
N ALA A 3 -13.33 5.50 2.49
CA ALA A 3 -12.04 5.14 1.91
C ALA A 3 -11.03 6.29 2.10
N ALA A 4 -9.87 5.99 2.68
CA ALA A 4 -8.78 6.95 2.87
C ALA A 4 -7.76 6.82 1.74
N GLN A 5 -7.34 7.95 1.19
CA GLN A 5 -6.28 7.99 0.19
C GLN A 5 -4.92 7.84 0.89
N ILE A 6 -4.19 6.77 0.57
CA ILE A 6 -2.86 6.50 1.12
C ILE A 6 -1.78 7.06 0.18
N LEU A 7 -1.93 6.83 -1.12
CA LEU A 7 -0.99 7.28 -2.13
C LEU A 7 -1.77 7.85 -3.32
N ALA A 8 -1.49 9.09 -3.69
CA ALA A 8 -2.08 9.69 -4.88
C ALA A 8 -1.67 8.94 -6.14
N THR A 9 -2.61 8.82 -7.08
CA THR A 9 -2.36 8.22 -8.38
C THR A 9 -1.27 8.99 -9.11
N GLY A 10 -0.25 8.28 -9.59
CA GLY A 10 0.86 8.83 -10.35
C GLY A 10 1.69 7.71 -10.97
N SER A 11 2.64 8.05 -11.83
CA SER A 11 3.48 7.11 -12.58
C SER A 11 4.96 7.08 -12.16
N THR A 12 5.35 8.01 -11.28
CA THR A 12 6.71 8.08 -10.72
C THR A 12 6.84 7.22 -9.48
N ALA A 13 8.06 6.75 -9.18
CA ALA A 13 8.33 6.07 -7.92
C ALA A 13 8.03 7.02 -6.76
N ALA A 14 7.16 6.58 -5.85
CA ALA A 14 6.76 7.36 -4.69
C ALA A 14 6.31 6.41 -3.59
N SER A 15 6.56 6.79 -2.36
CA SER A 15 6.12 6.03 -1.20
C SER A 15 5.14 6.86 -0.38
N SER A 16 4.17 6.20 0.24
CA SER A 16 3.24 6.84 1.18
C SER A 16 3.97 7.25 2.47
N GLY A 17 3.24 7.99 3.32
CA GLY A 17 3.57 8.07 4.74
C GLY A 17 3.28 6.75 5.47
N ASP A 18 3.56 6.75 6.77
CA ASP A 18 3.30 5.64 7.68
C ASP A 18 1.79 5.42 7.88
N VAL A 19 1.35 4.18 7.70
CA VAL A 19 -0.03 3.73 7.93
C VAL A 19 -0.03 2.75 9.09
N SER A 20 -0.52 3.20 10.25
CA SER A 20 -0.65 2.35 11.44
C SER A 20 -1.92 1.49 11.36
N VAL A 21 -1.75 0.18 11.42
CA VAL A 21 -2.84 -0.80 11.54
C VAL A 21 -2.87 -1.29 12.98
N VAL A 22 -4.02 -1.13 13.64
CA VAL A 22 -4.23 -1.52 15.04
C VAL A 22 -4.74 -2.96 15.10
N ALA A 23 -4.38 -3.67 16.18
CA ALA A 23 -4.84 -5.04 16.38
C ALA A 23 -6.38 -5.10 16.47
N GLY A 24 -6.98 -6.05 15.76
CA GLY A 24 -8.43 -6.23 15.73
C GLY A 24 -9.16 -5.30 14.75
N THR A 25 -8.48 -4.39 14.07
CA THR A 25 -9.04 -3.56 12.99
C THR A 25 -8.31 -3.86 11.69
N PRO A 26 -8.73 -4.90 10.94
CA PRO A 26 -8.11 -5.19 9.67
C PRO A 26 -8.38 -4.04 8.69
N VAL A 27 -7.37 -3.67 7.91
CA VAL A 27 -7.47 -2.62 6.90
C VAL A 27 -7.38 -3.27 5.53
N THR A 28 -8.37 -2.99 4.69
CA THR A 28 -8.32 -3.43 3.29
C THR A 28 -7.65 -2.34 2.48
N ILE A 29 -6.58 -2.69 1.78
CA ILE A 29 -5.90 -1.79 0.84
C ILE A 29 -6.26 -2.17 -0.59
N GLY A 30 -6.30 -1.17 -1.46
CA GLY A 30 -6.60 -1.35 -2.88
C GLY A 30 -5.85 -0.39 -3.77
N LEU A 31 -5.60 -0.81 -5.01
CA LEU A 31 -5.08 0.03 -6.07
C LEU A 31 -6.16 0.96 -6.62
N LYS A 32 -5.80 2.22 -6.86
CA LYS A 32 -6.67 3.26 -7.45
C LYS A 32 -6.12 3.75 -8.78
N GLY A 33 -6.94 3.73 -9.83
CA GLY A 33 -6.60 4.27 -11.15
C GLY A 33 -5.29 3.68 -11.67
N TYR A 34 -5.23 2.36 -11.77
CA TYR A 34 -4.00 1.62 -12.03
C TYR A 34 -3.93 1.07 -13.46
N ASP A 35 -2.72 1.08 -14.02
CA ASP A 35 -2.38 0.42 -15.30
C ASP A 35 -2.18 -1.09 -15.13
N VAL A 36 -2.19 -1.83 -16.24
CA VAL A 36 -1.99 -3.31 -16.25
C VAL A 36 -0.63 -3.74 -15.69
N THR A 37 0.38 -2.88 -15.73
CA THR A 37 1.72 -3.13 -15.18
C THR A 37 1.93 -2.50 -13.80
N ALA A 38 0.85 -2.00 -13.17
CA ALA A 38 0.93 -1.37 -11.86
C ALA A 38 1.49 -2.33 -10.80
N LYS A 39 2.42 -1.80 -10.00
CA LYS A 39 3.04 -2.54 -8.90
C LYS A 39 3.27 -1.60 -7.72
N VAL A 40 2.73 -1.98 -6.58
CA VAL A 40 2.96 -1.32 -5.30
C VAL A 40 3.51 -2.34 -4.33
N TYR A 41 4.63 -2.05 -3.68
CA TYR A 41 5.15 -2.85 -2.58
C TYR A 41 4.51 -2.42 -1.28
N ILE A 42 4.23 -3.41 -0.44
CA ILE A 42 3.74 -3.24 0.92
C ILE A 42 4.93 -3.51 1.82
N GLU A 43 5.32 -2.50 2.57
CA GLU A 43 6.47 -2.53 3.44
C GLU A 43 5.98 -2.46 4.89
N LEU A 44 6.53 -3.28 5.77
CA LEU A 44 6.30 -3.24 7.21
C LEU A 44 7.53 -2.66 7.90
N LYS A 45 7.30 -1.69 8.78
CA LYS A 45 8.34 -1.10 9.62
C LYS A 45 8.69 -2.05 10.77
N ASP A 46 9.97 -2.37 10.89
CA ASP A 46 10.55 -3.16 11.97
C ASP A 46 10.92 -2.27 13.19
N ASP A 47 11.28 -2.88 14.32
CA ASP A 47 11.73 -2.20 15.55
C ASP A 47 12.94 -1.29 15.31
N ALA A 48 13.83 -1.68 14.38
CA ALA A 48 14.95 -0.85 13.95
C ALA A 48 14.57 0.31 12.99
N SER A 49 13.28 0.58 12.81
CA SER A 49 12.73 1.55 11.83
C SER A 49 13.07 1.24 10.36
N ALA A 50 13.49 0.01 10.06
CA ALA A 50 13.70 -0.47 8.70
C ALA A 50 12.39 -0.90 8.05
N TYR A 51 12.23 -0.66 6.75
CA TYR A 51 11.04 -1.07 5.98
C TYR A 51 11.34 -2.37 5.23
N ASN A 52 10.62 -3.43 5.57
CA ASN A 52 10.75 -4.74 4.94
C ASN A 52 9.56 -5.01 4.03
N VAL A 53 9.82 -5.44 2.79
CA VAL A 53 8.74 -5.80 1.85
C VAL A 53 8.06 -7.08 2.32
N VAL A 54 6.80 -6.96 2.74
CA VAL A 54 5.96 -8.07 3.22
C VAL A 54 4.91 -8.50 2.20
N GLY A 55 4.70 -7.71 1.15
CA GLY A 55 3.73 -8.01 0.11
C GLY A 55 3.80 -7.06 -1.07
N LYS A 56 2.87 -7.25 -2.01
CA LYS A 56 2.72 -6.39 -3.18
C LYS A 56 1.26 -6.37 -3.63
N LEU A 57 0.83 -5.26 -4.21
CA LEU A 57 -0.38 -5.15 -5.01
C LEU A 57 0.02 -5.08 -6.48
N THR A 58 -0.75 -5.74 -7.34
CA THR A 58 -0.56 -5.72 -8.80
C THR A 58 -1.90 -5.55 -9.50
N ALA A 59 -1.91 -5.31 -10.82
CA ALA A 59 -3.17 -5.23 -11.56
C ALA A 59 -4.01 -6.52 -11.50
N TYR A 60 -3.38 -7.68 -11.28
CA TYR A 60 -4.08 -8.97 -11.14
C TYR A 60 -4.54 -9.24 -9.70
N GLU A 61 -3.89 -8.61 -8.73
CA GLU A 61 -4.20 -8.68 -7.30
C GLU A 61 -4.34 -7.25 -6.78
N PRO A 62 -5.45 -6.56 -7.14
CA PRO A 62 -5.55 -5.11 -6.94
C PRO A 62 -5.91 -4.74 -5.51
N SER A 63 -6.25 -5.70 -4.65
CA SER A 63 -6.54 -5.48 -3.23
C SER A 63 -5.95 -6.56 -2.35
N LEU A 64 -5.63 -6.19 -1.11
CA LEU A 64 -5.15 -7.08 -0.06
C LEU A 64 -5.75 -6.63 1.28
N MET A 65 -6.09 -7.59 2.14
CA MET A 65 -6.50 -7.32 3.51
C MET A 65 -5.29 -7.46 4.43
N ILE A 66 -4.93 -6.40 5.15
CA ILE A 66 -3.92 -6.43 6.20
C ILE A 66 -4.63 -6.66 7.52
N SER A 67 -4.44 -7.85 8.10
CA SER A 67 -4.98 -8.23 9.41
C SER A 67 -3.96 -8.12 10.55
N ALA A 68 -2.67 -8.13 10.21
CA ALA A 68 -1.61 -8.01 11.20
C ALA A 68 -1.46 -6.54 11.65
N PRO A 69 -1.34 -6.29 12.97
CA PRO A 69 -1.03 -4.95 13.46
C PRO A 69 0.41 -4.57 13.12
N GLY A 70 0.64 -3.30 12.82
CA GLY A 70 1.95 -2.81 12.46
C GLY A 70 1.92 -1.44 11.79
N THR A 71 3.11 -0.88 11.51
CA THR A 71 3.24 0.34 10.73
C THR A 71 3.66 -0.01 9.31
N TYR A 72 2.80 0.28 8.35
CA TYR A 72 2.98 -0.09 6.97
C TYR A 72 3.29 1.13 6.10
N ARG A 73 4.04 0.91 5.03
CA ARG A 73 4.33 1.90 3.99
C ARG A 73 4.08 1.28 2.63
N PHE A 74 3.55 2.09 1.71
CA PHE A 74 3.18 1.65 0.37
C PHE A 74 4.07 2.36 -0.63
N SER A 75 4.85 1.59 -1.38
CA SER A 75 5.84 2.11 -2.32
C SER A 75 5.46 1.74 -3.74
N ARG A 76 5.07 2.74 -4.53
CA ARG A 76 4.83 2.58 -5.96
C ARG A 76 6.15 2.55 -6.72
N VAL A 77 6.26 1.62 -7.67
CA VAL A 77 7.38 1.56 -8.62
C VAL A 77 7.13 2.53 -9.78
N ALA A 78 8.20 3.18 -10.28
CA ALA A 78 8.11 4.00 -11.48
C ALA A 78 7.73 3.17 -12.72
N GLY A 79 6.96 3.77 -13.62
CA GLY A 79 6.69 3.24 -14.96
C GLY A 79 5.23 2.89 -15.23
N ALA A 80 4.43 2.62 -14.20
CA ALA A 80 3.00 2.34 -14.32
C ALA A 80 2.20 3.27 -13.41
N THR A 81 1.10 3.82 -13.93
CA THR A 81 0.24 4.70 -13.15
C THR A 81 -0.49 3.88 -12.11
N CYS A 82 -0.41 4.27 -10.84
CA CYS A 82 -1.28 3.71 -9.79
C CYS A 82 -1.31 4.61 -8.55
N GLY A 83 -2.41 4.52 -7.80
CA GLY A 83 -2.56 5.06 -6.45
C GLY A 83 -2.94 3.95 -5.47
N VAL A 84 -3.02 4.28 -4.19
CA VAL A 84 -3.39 3.35 -3.11
C VAL A 84 -4.45 4.01 -2.24
N PHE A 85 -5.48 3.25 -1.89
CA PHE A 85 -6.48 3.63 -0.91
C PHE A 85 -6.68 2.52 0.13
N SER A 86 -7.20 2.87 1.30
CA SER A 86 -7.71 1.92 2.28
C SER A 86 -9.22 2.07 2.48
N GLY A 87 -9.91 0.97 2.73
CA GLY A 87 -11.35 0.92 3.06
C GLY A 87 -11.61 0.39 4.46
#